data_AF-A0A6N7S7X4-F1
#
_entry.id   AF-A0A6N7S7X4-F1
#
_cell.length_a   1.000
_cell.length_b   1.000
_cell.length_c   1.000
_cell.angle_alpha   90.00
_cell.angle_beta   90.00
_cell.angle_gamma   90.00
#
_symmetry.space_group_name_H-M   'P 1'
#
loop_
_entity.id
_entity.type
_entity.pdbx_description
1 polymer ?
#
loop_
_entity_poly.entity_id
_entity_poly.type
_entity_poly.pdbx_seq_one_letter_code
_entity_poly.pdbx_strand_id
1 'polypeptide(L)'
;MDAYEALKETFDDLFQQAVEEGCYTEDEAAELVESLDIYSLLQVVRHNATTVYSYITQGRQERSFNYRGEDLFRQKATLLYEETDQVTMEIVVATRTLELWLLEDMSLAVVSCVSVNYDHDGYITQYRTIKDTPVMDSELCLDLGELVEDLNGLCGPVYEHTQPVYEP
;
A
#
# COMPACT_ATOMS: atom_id res chain seq x y z
N MET A 1 -19.57 -12.32 -0.65
CA MET A 1 -19.16 -11.51 -1.82
C MET A 1 -17.99 -12.21 -2.46
N ASP A 2 -17.91 -12.27 -3.79
CA ASP A 2 -16.71 -12.76 -4.45
C ASP A 2 -15.58 -11.71 -4.29
N ALA A 3 -14.32 -12.14 -4.25
CA ALA A 3 -13.18 -11.25 -4.04
C ALA A 3 -13.01 -10.22 -5.16
N TYR A 4 -13.40 -10.58 -6.39
CA TYR A 4 -13.46 -9.65 -7.51
C TYR A 4 -14.43 -8.50 -7.22
N GLU A 5 -15.67 -8.82 -6.82
CA GLU A 5 -16.70 -7.81 -6.54
C GLU A 5 -16.33 -6.97 -5.31
N ALA A 6 -15.74 -7.58 -4.28
CA ALA A 6 -15.28 -6.86 -3.09
C ALA A 6 -14.15 -5.87 -3.41
N LEU A 7 -13.19 -6.28 -4.24
CA LEU A 7 -12.11 -5.40 -4.67
C LEU A 7 -12.64 -4.25 -5.53
N LYS A 8 -13.56 -4.56 -6.44
CA LYS A 8 -14.20 -3.55 -7.28
C LYS A 8 -14.97 -2.53 -6.44
N GLU A 9 -15.83 -2.99 -5.54
CA GLU A 9 -16.59 -2.12 -4.62
C GLU A 9 -15.66 -1.24 -3.79
N THR A 10 -14.55 -1.80 -3.30
CA THR A 10 -13.55 -1.04 -2.53
C THR A 10 -12.95 0.12 -3.32
N PHE A 11 -12.61 -0.08 -4.59
CA PHE A 11 -12.13 1.01 -5.44
C PHE A 11 -13.26 1.96 -5.84
N ASP A 12 -14.43 1.46 -6.22
CA ASP A 12 -15.58 2.32 -6.55
C ASP A 12 -15.92 3.26 -5.37
N ASP A 13 -15.92 2.75 -4.13
CA ASP A 13 -16.15 3.54 -2.91
C ASP A 13 -15.03 4.56 -2.67
N LEU A 14 -13.76 4.18 -2.85
CA LEU A 14 -12.62 5.07 -2.70
C LEU A 14 -12.72 6.25 -3.68
N PHE A 15 -12.98 5.96 -4.95
CA PHE A 15 -13.08 6.98 -5.99
C PHE A 15 -14.30 7.87 -5.79
N GLN A 16 -15.44 7.29 -5.38
CA GLN A 16 -16.65 8.04 -5.04
C GLN A 16 -16.40 9.02 -3.88
N GLN A 17 -15.72 8.59 -2.81
CA GLN A 17 -15.35 9.48 -1.70
C GLN A 17 -14.47 10.64 -2.17
N ALA A 18 -13.53 10.41 -3.09
CA ALA A 18 -12.69 11.46 -3.64
C ALA A 18 -13.49 12.53 -4.42
N VAL A 19 -14.53 12.10 -5.13
CA VAL A 19 -15.46 12.99 -5.83
C VAL A 19 -16.31 13.78 -4.83
N GLU A 20 -16.80 13.13 -3.78
CA GLU A 20 -17.60 13.77 -2.73
C GLU A 20 -16.82 14.84 -1.95
N GLU A 21 -15.53 14.62 -1.71
CA GLU A 21 -14.61 15.60 -1.11
C GLU A 21 -14.17 16.70 -2.09
N GLY A 22 -14.53 16.58 -3.38
CA GLY A 22 -14.23 17.56 -4.42
C GLY A 22 -12.77 17.54 -4.90
N CYS A 23 -12.05 16.44 -4.64
CA CYS A 23 -10.68 16.22 -5.13
C CYS A 23 -10.65 15.92 -6.63
N TYR A 24 -11.70 15.26 -7.14
CA TYR A 24 -11.86 14.86 -8.55
C TYR A 24 -13.28 15.12 -9.03
N THR A 25 -13.45 15.27 -10.34
CA THR A 25 -14.77 15.24 -10.97
C THR A 25 -15.25 13.80 -11.20
N GLU A 26 -16.57 13.60 -11.37
CA GLU A 26 -17.14 12.29 -11.71
C GLU A 26 -16.51 11.69 -12.97
N ASP A 27 -16.29 12.52 -14.00
CA ASP A 27 -15.69 12.09 -15.27
C ASP A 27 -14.22 11.66 -15.09
N GLU A 28 -13.41 12.43 -14.35
CA GLU A 28 -12.01 12.07 -14.08
C GLU A 28 -11.88 10.78 -13.28
N ALA A 29 -12.71 10.61 -12.25
CA ALA A 29 -12.73 9.40 -11.44
C ALA A 29 -13.16 8.17 -12.26
N ALA A 30 -14.18 8.32 -13.12
CA ALA A 30 -14.65 7.24 -13.98
C ALA A 30 -13.59 6.80 -15.00
N GLU A 31 -12.88 7.73 -15.64
CA GLU A 31 -11.81 7.40 -16.58
C GLU A 31 -10.68 6.59 -15.91
N LEU A 32 -10.32 6.95 -14.68
CA LEU A 32 -9.32 6.24 -13.90
C LEU A 32 -9.77 4.83 -13.50
N VAL A 33 -11.01 4.67 -13.03
CA VAL A 33 -11.56 3.34 -12.70
C VAL A 33 -11.65 2.45 -13.93
N GLU A 34 -12.09 2.99 -15.07
CA GLU A 34 -12.16 2.24 -16.34
C GLU A 34 -10.79 1.75 -16.83
N SER A 35 -9.71 2.43 -16.43
CA SER A 35 -8.34 2.04 -16.80
C SER A 35 -7.81 0.84 -16.00
N LEU A 36 -8.44 0.48 -14.88
CA LEU A 36 -7.97 -0.59 -14.00
C LEU A 36 -8.46 -1.96 -14.48
N ASP A 37 -7.51 -2.86 -14.75
CA ASP A 37 -7.82 -4.29 -14.91
C ASP A 37 -7.93 -4.96 -13.53
N ILE A 38 -9.14 -4.96 -12.97
CA ILE A 38 -9.44 -5.53 -11.65
C ILE A 38 -9.08 -7.02 -11.55
N TYR A 39 -9.16 -7.79 -12.65
CA TYR A 39 -8.78 -9.20 -12.62
C TYR A 39 -7.28 -9.37 -12.45
N SER A 40 -6.49 -8.64 -13.24
CA SER A 40 -5.02 -8.65 -13.12
C SER A 40 -4.60 -8.14 -11.74
N LEU A 41 -5.22 -7.06 -11.24
CA LEU A 41 -4.95 -6.52 -9.91
C LEU A 41 -5.21 -7.54 -8.80
N LEU A 42 -6.34 -8.25 -8.84
CA LEU A 42 -6.65 -9.27 -7.85
C LEU A 42 -5.56 -10.36 -7.80
N GLN A 43 -5.03 -10.78 -8.95
CA GLN A 43 -3.94 -11.76 -9.00
C GLN A 43 -2.65 -11.21 -8.39
N VAL A 44 -2.26 -9.99 -8.77
CA VAL A 44 -1.04 -9.35 -8.27
C VAL A 44 -1.11 -9.10 -6.78
N VAL A 45 -2.21 -8.54 -6.30
CA VAL A 45 -2.41 -8.22 -4.89
C VAL A 45 -2.30 -9.47 -4.05
N ARG A 46 -2.91 -10.59 -4.48
CA ARG A 46 -2.79 -11.87 -3.78
C ARG A 46 -1.35 -12.42 -3.80
N HIS A 47 -0.66 -12.26 -4.92
CA HIS A 47 0.72 -12.71 -5.07
C HIS A 47 1.68 -11.93 -4.16
N ASN A 48 1.51 -10.60 -4.11
CA ASN A 48 2.36 -9.68 -3.36
C ASN A 48 1.97 -9.53 -1.88
N ALA A 49 0.88 -10.17 -1.45
CA ALA A 49 0.42 -10.08 -0.07
C ALA A 49 1.47 -10.65 0.90
N THR A 50 1.89 -9.83 1.86
CA THR A 50 2.87 -10.19 2.89
C THR A 50 2.35 -9.92 4.29
N THR A 51 2.94 -10.59 5.29
CA THR A 51 2.71 -10.23 6.69
C THR A 51 3.39 -8.90 6.98
N VAL A 52 2.58 -7.89 7.32
CA VAL A 52 3.06 -6.57 7.74
C VAL A 52 3.22 -6.58 9.26
N TYR A 53 4.37 -6.12 9.76
CA TYR A 53 4.67 -6.07 11.18
C TYR A 53 4.57 -4.64 11.71
N SER A 54 4.09 -4.50 12.95
CA SER A 54 4.04 -3.22 13.68
C SER A 54 5.44 -2.65 13.93
N TYR A 55 6.45 -3.51 14.03
CA TYR A 55 7.84 -3.10 14.18
C TYR A 55 8.77 -4.07 13.48
N ILE A 56 9.76 -3.55 12.76
CA ILE A 56 10.89 -4.35 12.28
C ILE A 56 12.21 -3.67 12.61
N THR A 57 13.23 -4.49 12.82
CA THR A 57 14.62 -4.08 12.69
C THR A 57 15.28 -5.06 11.73
N GLN A 58 15.98 -4.53 10.73
CA GLN A 58 16.68 -5.35 9.76
C GLN A 58 18.04 -4.74 9.44
N GLY A 59 19.07 -5.57 9.40
CA GLY A 59 20.40 -5.17 8.93
C GLY A 59 20.89 -6.07 7.80
N ARG A 60 21.76 -5.54 6.93
CA ARG A 60 22.29 -6.27 5.76
C ARG A 60 23.52 -7.13 6.08
N GLN A 61 24.11 -6.97 7.26
CA GLN A 61 25.34 -7.70 7.66
C GLN A 61 25.03 -9.13 8.14
N GLU A 62 26.00 -10.05 7.99
CA GLU A 62 25.86 -11.48 8.32
C GLU A 62 25.44 -11.76 9.79
N ARG A 63 25.73 -10.84 10.71
CA ARG A 63 25.35 -10.92 12.12
C ARG A 63 24.38 -9.81 12.54
N SER A 64 23.53 -9.37 11.61
CA SER A 64 22.53 -8.36 11.89
C SER A 64 21.48 -8.86 12.87
N PHE A 65 21.06 -7.98 13.78
CA PHE A 65 19.93 -8.21 14.67
C PHE A 65 18.63 -7.98 13.90
N ASN A 66 18.14 -9.04 13.25
CA ASN A 66 16.84 -9.00 12.59
C ASN A 66 15.74 -9.34 13.60
N TYR A 67 14.76 -8.45 13.73
CA TYR A 67 13.62 -8.62 14.61
C TYR A 67 12.33 -8.20 13.89
N ARG A 68 11.26 -8.94 14.19
CA ARG A 68 9.90 -8.66 13.73
C ARG A 68 9.00 -8.65 14.97
N GLY A 69 8.25 -7.58 15.12
CA GLY A 69 7.25 -7.41 16.17
C GLY A 69 5.98 -8.20 15.86
N GLU A 70 4.87 -7.75 16.43
CA GLU A 70 3.56 -8.37 16.18
C GLU A 70 3.04 -8.05 14.77
N ASP A 71 2.21 -8.95 14.24
CA ASP A 71 1.48 -8.74 13.00
C ASP A 71 0.56 -7.52 13.14
N LEU A 72 0.66 -6.58 12.19
CA LEU A 72 -0.11 -5.34 12.22
C LEU A 72 -1.60 -5.59 11.97
N PHE A 73 -1.92 -6.40 10.95
CA PHE A 73 -3.30 -6.62 10.49
C PHE A 73 -3.88 -7.99 10.86
N ARG A 74 -3.07 -8.91 11.39
CA ARG A 74 -3.42 -10.35 11.58
C ARG A 74 -3.88 -11.08 10.32
N GLN A 75 -3.68 -10.46 9.16
CA GLN A 75 -3.84 -10.99 7.81
C GLN A 75 -2.74 -10.38 6.94
N LYS A 76 -2.52 -10.92 5.75
CA LYS A 76 -1.55 -10.34 4.83
C LYS A 76 -2.13 -9.10 4.16
N ALA A 77 -1.23 -8.28 3.63
CA ALA A 77 -1.58 -7.08 2.92
C ALA A 77 -0.57 -6.77 1.80
N THR A 78 -1.01 -5.99 0.83
CA THR A 78 -0.20 -5.45 -0.26
C THR A 78 -0.17 -3.94 -0.14
N LEU A 79 1.02 -3.34 -0.16
CA LEU A 79 1.20 -1.89 -0.19
C LEU A 79 0.76 -1.41 -1.57
N LEU A 80 -0.20 -0.48 -1.61
CA LEU A 80 -0.71 0.09 -2.85
C LEU A 80 -0.10 1.46 -3.15
N TYR A 81 0.14 2.25 -2.11
CA TYR A 81 0.61 3.63 -2.25
C TYR A 81 1.39 4.05 -1.00
N GLU A 82 2.41 4.88 -1.17
CA GLU A 82 3.14 5.51 -0.06
C GLU A 82 3.43 6.99 -0.33
N GLU A 83 3.16 7.82 0.66
CA GLU A 83 3.48 9.24 0.64
C GLU A 83 4.55 9.54 1.71
N THR A 84 5.58 10.28 1.33
CA THR A 84 6.57 10.79 2.29
C THR A 84 6.15 12.17 2.81
N ASP A 85 5.75 12.22 4.08
CA ASP A 85 5.36 13.45 4.77
C ASP A 85 6.60 14.24 5.27
N GLN A 86 7.52 13.56 5.96
CA GLN A 86 8.66 14.21 6.60
C GLN A 86 9.95 13.42 6.44
N VAL A 87 11.06 14.13 6.25
CA VAL A 87 12.40 13.56 6.22
C VAL A 87 13.34 14.42 7.05
N THR A 88 14.10 13.80 7.94
CA THR A 88 15.24 14.40 8.63
C THR A 88 16.50 13.59 8.29
N MET A 89 17.52 14.27 7.76
CA MET A 89 18.78 13.63 7.34
C MET A 89 19.95 14.22 8.14
N GLU A 90 20.53 13.41 9.03
CA GLU A 90 21.78 13.72 9.74
C GLU A 90 22.73 12.50 9.70
N ILE A 91 23.17 12.00 10.85
CA ILE A 91 23.90 10.71 10.97
C ILE A 91 22.98 9.54 10.61
N VAL A 92 21.68 9.71 10.85
CA VAL A 92 20.62 8.79 10.44
C VAL A 92 19.65 9.51 9.52
N VAL A 93 18.98 8.75 8.66
CA VAL A 93 17.84 9.24 7.88
C VAL A 93 16.58 8.76 8.57
N ALA A 94 15.80 9.68 9.12
CA ALA A 94 14.48 9.41 9.66
C ALA A 94 13.42 9.90 8.67
N THR A 95 12.56 9.00 8.23
CA THR A 95 11.47 9.26 7.28
C THR A 95 10.16 8.91 7.95
N ARG A 96 9.18 9.81 7.90
CA ARG A 96 7.78 9.49 8.19
C ARG A 96 7.04 9.34 6.87
N THR A 97 6.40 8.19 6.68
CA THR A 97 5.51 7.93 5.55
C THR A 97 4.08 7.64 6.02
N LEU A 98 3.15 7.90 5.12
CA LEU A 98 1.79 7.39 5.18
C LEU A 98 1.64 6.35 4.07
N GLU A 99 1.10 5.18 4.40
CA GLU A 99 1.05 4.02 3.54
C GLU A 99 -0.43 3.59 3.39
N LEU A 100 -0.87 3.34 2.16
CA LEU A 100 -2.17 2.74 1.86
C LEU A 100 -1.98 1.24 1.60
N TRP A 101 -2.63 0.41 2.40
CA TRP A 101 -2.54 -1.04 2.30
C TRP A 101 -3.88 -1.64 1.91
N LEU A 102 -3.84 -2.66 1.05
CA LEU A 102 -4.98 -3.51 0.71
C LEU A 102 -4.83 -4.86 1.41
N LEU A 103 -5.82 -5.21 2.24
CA LEU A 103 -5.84 -6.43 3.04
C LEU A 103 -6.38 -7.63 2.24
N GLU A 104 -6.14 -8.86 2.74
CA GLU A 104 -6.62 -10.09 2.10
C GLU A 104 -8.16 -10.16 1.96
N ASP A 105 -8.91 -9.46 2.81
CA ASP A 105 -10.36 -9.33 2.75
C ASP A 105 -10.84 -8.23 1.78
N MET A 106 -9.93 -7.64 1.01
CA MET A 106 -10.12 -6.53 0.08
C MET A 106 -10.42 -5.19 0.73
N SER A 107 -10.33 -5.04 2.05
CA SER A 107 -10.47 -3.74 2.71
C SER A 107 -9.18 -2.90 2.64
N LEU A 108 -9.33 -1.58 2.68
CA LEU A 108 -8.22 -0.62 2.73
C LEU A 108 -7.88 -0.22 4.17
N ALA A 109 -6.59 -0.01 4.43
CA ALA A 109 -6.09 0.53 5.69
C ALA A 109 -5.02 1.59 5.45
N VAL A 110 -5.12 2.71 6.15
CA VAL A 110 -4.08 3.75 6.20
C VAL A 110 -3.15 3.45 7.38
N VAL A 111 -1.85 3.50 7.14
CA VAL A 111 -0.81 3.26 8.13
C VAL A 111 0.15 4.42 8.17
N SER A 112 0.54 4.88 9.36
CA SER A 112 1.71 5.74 9.50
C SER A 112 2.92 4.89 9.83
N CYS A 113 4.02 5.11 9.11
CA CYS A 113 5.28 4.44 9.29
C CYS A 113 6.37 5.46 9.63
N VAL A 114 7.13 5.20 10.68
CA VAL A 114 8.38 5.90 10.96
C VAL A 114 9.52 4.94 10.67
N SER A 115 10.34 5.29 9.70
CA SER A 115 11.53 4.56 9.28
C SER A 115 12.78 5.32 9.72
N VAL A 116 13.72 4.63 10.36
CA VAL A 116 15.06 5.17 10.66
C VAL A 116 16.10 4.27 10.01
N ASN A 117 16.89 4.85 9.12
CA ASN A 117 17.99 4.20 8.43
C ASN A 117 19.32 4.70 9.00
N TYR A 118 20.07 3.80 9.63
CA TYR A 118 21.39 4.03 10.17
C TYR A 118 22.45 3.59 9.16
N ASP A 119 23.26 4.55 8.71
CA ASP A 119 24.46 4.36 7.89
C ASP A 119 24.22 3.64 6.55
N HIS A 120 23.25 4.08 5.75
CA HIS A 120 22.88 3.73 4.35
C HIS A 120 22.80 2.24 3.93
N ASP A 121 23.26 1.32 4.78
CA ASP A 121 23.47 -0.12 4.64
C ASP A 121 23.61 -0.83 6.02
N GLY A 122 23.63 -0.09 7.13
CA GLY A 122 23.78 -0.65 8.48
C GLY A 122 22.50 -1.33 8.96
N TYR A 123 21.52 -0.52 9.36
CA TYR A 123 20.24 -0.99 9.90
C TYR A 123 19.09 -0.10 9.47
N ILE A 124 17.96 -0.71 9.15
CA ILE A 124 16.67 -0.04 9.05
C ILE A 124 15.78 -0.52 10.19
N THR A 125 15.16 0.43 10.88
CA THR A 125 14.07 0.14 11.81
C THR A 125 12.83 0.83 11.31
N GLN A 126 11.70 0.14 11.33
CA GLN A 126 10.41 0.72 10.97
C GLN A 126 9.41 0.44 12.08
N TYR A 127 8.62 1.44 12.43
CA TYR A 127 7.49 1.33 13.34
C TYR A 127 6.22 1.78 12.61
N ARG A 128 5.20 0.93 12.59
CA ARG A 128 3.93 1.14 11.89
C ARG A 128 2.77 1.20 12.87
N THR A 129 1.78 2.04 12.56
CA THR A 129 0.53 2.12 13.32
C THR A 129 -0.63 2.39 12.36
N ILE A 130 -1.73 1.64 12.52
CA ILE A 130 -2.97 1.83 11.76
C ILE A 130 -3.60 3.16 12.16
N LYS A 131 -4.08 3.92 11.18
CA LYS A 131 -4.91 5.10 11.37
C LYS A 131 -6.37 4.67 11.33
N ASP A 132 -7.11 4.89 12.42
CA ASP A 132 -8.55 4.58 12.52
C ASP A 132 -9.42 5.68 11.86
N THR A 133 -9.03 6.11 10.66
CA THR A 133 -9.70 7.16 9.89
C THR A 133 -9.93 6.68 8.46
N PRO A 134 -11.07 7.06 7.82
CA PRO A 134 -11.26 6.83 6.38
C PRO A 134 -10.09 7.37 5.55
N VAL A 135 -9.88 6.80 4.36
CA VAL A 135 -8.72 7.16 3.52
C VAL A 135 -8.75 8.65 3.17
N MET A 136 -9.89 9.16 2.71
CA MET A 136 -10.07 10.56 2.32
C MET A 136 -10.07 11.54 3.50
N ASP A 137 -10.37 11.07 4.72
CA ASP A 137 -10.31 11.86 5.95
C ASP A 137 -8.94 11.82 6.63
N SER A 138 -8.00 11.05 6.10
CA SER A 138 -6.69 10.85 6.72
C SER A 138 -5.70 11.97 6.35
N GLU A 139 -4.53 11.95 6.98
CA GLU A 139 -3.42 12.85 6.60
C GLU A 139 -2.80 12.48 5.23
N LEU A 140 -3.22 11.36 4.62
CA LEU A 140 -2.70 10.87 3.34
C LEU A 140 -3.24 11.74 2.20
N CYS A 141 -2.36 12.45 1.52
CA CYS A 141 -2.68 13.22 0.32
C CYS A 141 -2.71 12.28 -0.90
N LEU A 142 -3.74 11.44 -0.97
CA LEU A 142 -3.87 10.44 -2.03
C LEU A 142 -4.13 11.10 -3.39
N ASP A 143 -3.20 10.91 -4.32
CA ASP A 143 -3.42 11.17 -5.75
C ASP A 143 -3.94 9.89 -6.43
N LEU A 144 -5.19 9.91 -6.91
CA LEU A 144 -5.80 8.76 -7.60
C LEU A 144 -5.11 8.43 -8.93
N GLY A 145 -4.53 9.41 -9.61
CA GLY A 145 -3.77 9.20 -10.84
C GLY A 145 -2.49 8.44 -10.55
N GLU A 146 -1.72 8.88 -9.55
CA GLU A 146 -0.50 8.19 -9.11
C GLU A 146 -0.81 6.78 -8.59
N LEU A 147 -1.87 6.63 -7.79
CA LEU A 147 -2.34 5.32 -7.34
C LEU A 147 -2.63 4.39 -8.53
N VAL A 148 -3.35 4.87 -9.55
CA VAL A 148 -3.68 4.07 -10.74
C VAL A 148 -2.43 3.71 -11.54
N GLU A 149 -1.46 4.62 -11.65
CA GLU A 149 -0.17 4.34 -12.27
C GLU A 149 0.59 3.23 -11.51
N ASP A 150 0.65 3.32 -10.18
CA ASP A 150 1.29 2.31 -9.32
C ASP A 150 0.60 0.95 -9.42
N LEU A 151 -0.74 0.93 -9.37
CA LEU A 151 -1.55 -0.27 -9.54
C LEU A 151 -1.32 -0.93 -10.91
N ASN A 152 -1.26 -0.14 -11.98
CA ASN A 152 -0.95 -0.66 -13.31
C ASN A 152 0.50 -1.15 -13.42
N GLY A 153 1.45 -0.48 -12.75
CA GLY A 153 2.83 -0.92 -12.63
C GLY A 153 2.97 -2.27 -11.93
N LEU A 154 2.18 -2.49 -10.87
CA LEU A 154 2.08 -3.78 -10.17
C LEU A 154 1.58 -4.90 -11.11
N CYS A 155 0.72 -4.59 -12.08
CA CYS A 155 0.20 -5.53 -13.08
C CYS A 155 1.15 -5.85 -14.24
N GLY A 156 2.19 -5.05 -14.48
CA GLY A 156 3.20 -5.28 -15.53
C GLY A 156 3.66 -6.74 -15.65
N PRO A 157 4.10 -7.37 -14.54
CA PRO A 157 4.51 -8.77 -14.51
C PRO A 157 3.44 -9.79 -14.96
N VAL A 158 2.15 -9.51 -14.75
CA VAL A 158 1.03 -10.39 -15.18
C VAL A 158 0.86 -10.32 -16.70
N TYR A 159 0.90 -9.11 -17.26
CA TYR A 159 0.83 -8.91 -18.71
C TYR A 159 2.00 -9.59 -19.44
N GLU A 160 3.18 -9.64 -18.79
CA GLU A 160 4.37 -10.32 -19.30
C GLU A 160 4.42 -11.83 -19.00
N HIS A 161 3.36 -12.41 -18.41
CA HIS A 161 3.25 -13.83 -18.03
C HIS A 161 4.36 -14.31 -17.08
N THR A 162 4.88 -13.43 -16.22
CA THR A 162 5.92 -13.76 -15.25
C THR A 162 5.37 -14.15 -13.87
N GLN A 163 4.10 -13.84 -13.60
CA GLN A 163 3.40 -14.27 -12.38
C GLN A 163 2.60 -15.58 -12.58
N PRO A 164 2.50 -16.43 -11.55
CA PRO A 164 1.65 -17.60 -11.58
C PRO A 164 0.17 -17.19 -11.64
N VAL A 165 -0.54 -17.70 -12.66
CA VAL A 165 -1.99 -17.48 -12.83
C VAL A 165 -2.75 -18.33 -11.80
N TYR A 166 -3.53 -17.68 -10.95
CA TYR A 166 -4.43 -18.37 -10.00
C TYR A 166 -5.80 -18.57 -10.67
N GLU A 167 -6.30 -19.81 -10.67
CA GLU A 167 -7.65 -20.11 -11.17
C GLU A 167 -8.73 -19.48 -10.25
N PRO A 168 -9.86 -19.00 -10.81
CA PRO A 168 -10.95 -18.40 -10.06
C PRO A 168 -11.71 -19.40 -9.17
#